data_AF-A0A2K5W046-F1
#
_entry.id   AF-A0A2K5W046-F1
#
_cell.length_a   1.000
_cell.length_b   1.000
_cell.length_c   1.000
_cell.angle_alpha   90.00
_cell.angle_beta   90.00
_cell.angle_gamma   90.00
#
_symmetry.space_group_name_H-M   'P 1'
#
loop_
_entity.id
_entity.type
_entity.pdbx_description
1 polymer ?
#
loop_
_entity_poly.entity_id
_entity_poly.type
_entity_poly.pdbx_seq_one_letter_code
_entity_poly.pdbx_strand_id
1 'polypeptide(L)'
;MSAEVIHQVEEALDTDEKEMLLFLCRDVAVDVVPPNVRDLLDILRERGKLSVGDLAELLYRVRRFDLLKRILKMDRKAVETHLLRNPHLVSDYRVLMAEIGEDLDKSDVSSLIFLMKDYMGRGKISKEKSFLDLVVELEKLNLVAPDQLDLLEKCLKNIHRIDLKTKIQKYKQSAQGAGAGYKNVLQAAIQKSLKDPSNNFRMIAPYVHFPDL
;
A
#
# COMPACT_ATOMS: atom_id res chain seq x y z
N MET A 1 9.99 -12.29 -16.87
CA MET A 1 9.00 -13.20 -16.27
C MET A 1 8.15 -13.79 -17.38
N SER A 2 7.94 -15.10 -17.42
CA SER A 2 7.15 -15.75 -18.48
C SER A 2 5.66 -15.80 -18.12
N ALA A 3 4.79 -15.88 -19.14
CA ALA A 3 3.36 -16.11 -18.96
C ALA A 3 3.04 -17.43 -18.23
N GLU A 4 3.89 -18.44 -18.44
CA GLU A 4 3.81 -19.74 -17.74
C GLU A 4 3.88 -19.60 -16.21
N VAL A 5 4.77 -18.72 -15.71
CA VAL A 5 4.90 -18.47 -14.26
C VAL A 5 3.62 -17.86 -13.68
N ILE A 6 3.00 -16.93 -14.40
CA ILE A 6 1.75 -16.29 -13.99
C ILE A 6 0.61 -17.30 -13.93
N HIS A 7 0.52 -18.18 -14.93
CA HIS A 7 -0.50 -19.23 -14.95
C HIS A 7 -0.32 -20.22 -13.79
N GLN A 8 0.91 -20.67 -13.51
CA GLN A 8 1.19 -21.56 -12.38
C GLN A 8 0.87 -20.93 -11.02
N VAL A 9 1.10 -19.63 -10.87
CA VAL A 9 0.73 -18.89 -9.66
C VAL A 9 -0.79 -18.86 -9.54
N GLU A 10 -1.50 -18.42 -10.57
CA GLU A 10 -2.95 -18.25 -10.52
C GLU A 10 -3.70 -19.57 -10.29
N GLU A 11 -3.26 -20.68 -10.91
CA GLU A 11 -3.84 -22.02 -10.67
C GLU A 11 -3.61 -22.53 -9.25
N ALA A 12 -2.50 -22.12 -8.62
CA ALA A 12 -2.14 -22.60 -7.30
C ALA A 12 -2.79 -21.81 -6.15
N LEU A 13 -3.32 -20.63 -6.42
CA LEU A 13 -4.02 -19.79 -5.45
C LEU A 13 -5.47 -20.25 -5.30
N ASP A 14 -5.98 -20.25 -4.09
CA ASP A 14 -7.41 -20.44 -3.85
C ASP A 14 -8.21 -19.15 -4.07
N THR A 15 -9.53 -19.21 -3.88
CA THR A 15 -10.42 -18.06 -4.10
C THR A 15 -10.09 -16.89 -3.15
N ASP A 16 -9.87 -17.15 -1.86
CA ASP A 16 -9.63 -16.10 -0.87
C ASP A 16 -8.27 -15.42 -1.11
N GLU A 17 -7.27 -16.21 -1.47
CA GLU A 17 -5.93 -15.74 -1.85
C GLU A 17 -5.96 -14.90 -3.14
N LYS A 18 -6.80 -15.28 -4.11
CA LYS A 18 -7.00 -14.49 -5.35
C LYS A 18 -7.64 -13.14 -5.05
N GLU A 19 -8.68 -13.10 -4.22
CA GLU A 19 -9.33 -11.87 -3.80
C GLU A 19 -8.37 -10.95 -3.01
N MET A 20 -7.54 -11.53 -2.14
CA MET A 20 -6.50 -10.78 -1.44
C MET A 20 -5.48 -10.17 -2.42
N LEU A 21 -5.02 -10.91 -3.42
CA LEU A 21 -4.07 -10.40 -4.42
C LEU A 21 -4.68 -9.26 -5.25
N LEU A 22 -5.94 -9.41 -5.69
CA LEU A 22 -6.68 -8.35 -6.38
C LEU A 22 -6.78 -7.09 -5.52
N PHE A 23 -7.07 -7.23 -4.22
CA PHE A 23 -7.11 -6.13 -3.29
C PHE A 23 -5.75 -5.42 -3.15
N LEU A 24 -4.66 -6.17 -2.97
CA LEU A 24 -3.31 -5.62 -2.78
C LEU A 24 -2.87 -4.76 -3.98
N CYS A 25 -3.23 -5.16 -5.21
CA CYS A 25 -2.82 -4.50 -6.44
C CYS A 25 -3.73 -3.35 -6.89
N ARG A 26 -4.78 -3.02 -6.13
CA ARG A 26 -5.81 -2.04 -6.53
C ARG A 26 -5.24 -0.65 -6.86
N ASP A 27 -4.21 -0.23 -6.13
CA ASP A 27 -3.56 1.08 -6.33
C ASP A 27 -2.61 1.10 -7.56
N VAL A 28 -2.18 -0.06 -8.05
CA VAL A 28 -1.27 -0.17 -9.20
C VAL A 28 -2.04 -0.36 -10.51
N ALA A 29 -3.25 -0.93 -10.39
CA ALA A 29 -4.17 -1.23 -11.48
C ALA A 29 -5.36 -0.25 -11.55
N VAL A 30 -5.23 1.01 -11.09
CA VAL A 30 -6.34 1.98 -10.98
C VAL A 30 -7.17 2.14 -12.27
N ASP A 31 -6.53 2.02 -13.44
CA ASP A 31 -7.20 2.20 -14.75
C ASP A 31 -7.89 0.94 -15.28
N VAL A 32 -7.79 -0.18 -14.56
CA VAL A 32 -8.30 -1.48 -15.01
C VAL A 32 -9.04 -2.15 -13.86
N VAL A 33 -10.22 -2.70 -14.14
CA VAL A 33 -10.86 -3.67 -13.26
C VAL A 33 -10.59 -5.06 -13.85
N PRO A 34 -9.46 -5.69 -13.53
CA PRO A 34 -9.16 -7.01 -14.08
C PRO A 34 -10.18 -8.02 -13.53
N PRO A 35 -10.72 -8.89 -14.39
CA PRO A 35 -11.75 -9.84 -13.97
C PRO A 35 -11.18 -10.99 -13.13
N ASN A 36 -9.87 -11.25 -13.19
CA ASN A 36 -9.18 -12.29 -12.42
C ASN A 36 -7.69 -11.94 -12.20
N VAL A 37 -7.02 -12.73 -11.36
CA VAL A 37 -5.61 -12.55 -10.99
C VAL A 37 -4.67 -12.71 -12.19
N ARG A 38 -4.95 -13.63 -13.11
CA ARG A 38 -4.11 -13.84 -14.30
C ARG A 38 -4.07 -12.58 -15.15
N ASP A 39 -5.24 -12.02 -15.48
CA ASP A 39 -5.37 -10.81 -16.28
C ASP A 39 -4.71 -9.62 -15.57
N LEU A 40 -4.88 -9.50 -14.25
CA LEU A 40 -4.16 -8.50 -13.46
C LEU A 40 -2.64 -8.62 -13.63
N LEU A 41 -2.09 -9.81 -13.42
CA LEU A 41 -0.64 -10.04 -13.49
C LEU A 41 -0.09 -9.86 -14.91
N ASP A 42 -0.84 -10.32 -15.92
CA ASP A 42 -0.49 -10.13 -17.33
C ASP A 42 -0.45 -8.63 -17.69
N ILE A 43 -1.44 -7.85 -17.26
CA ILE A 43 -1.47 -6.40 -17.47
C ILE A 43 -0.31 -5.70 -16.76
N LEU A 44 -0.03 -6.05 -15.50
CA LEU A 44 1.09 -5.45 -14.77
C LEU A 44 2.44 -5.81 -15.42
N ARG A 45 2.59 -7.04 -15.93
CA ARG A 45 3.77 -7.48 -16.69
C ARG A 45 3.92 -6.67 -17.97
N GLU A 46 2.86 -6.54 -18.77
CA GLU A 46 2.88 -5.80 -20.04
C GLU A 46 3.18 -4.32 -19.86
N ARG A 47 2.74 -3.74 -18.74
CA ARG A 47 3.06 -2.36 -18.34
C ARG A 47 4.47 -2.20 -17.77
N GLY A 48 5.25 -3.28 -17.64
CA GLY A 48 6.58 -3.26 -17.03
C GLY A 48 6.57 -2.98 -15.53
N LYS A 49 5.42 -3.10 -14.86
CA LYS A 49 5.23 -2.87 -13.42
C LYS A 49 5.34 -4.15 -12.58
N LEU A 50 5.50 -5.31 -13.23
CA LEU A 50 5.63 -6.60 -12.55
C LEU A 50 6.98 -7.24 -12.85
N SER A 51 7.92 -7.07 -11.93
CA SER A 51 9.18 -7.81 -11.89
C SER A 51 9.05 -9.10 -11.07
N VAL A 52 10.11 -9.91 -11.06
CA VAL A 52 10.18 -11.11 -10.20
C VAL A 52 10.15 -10.74 -8.72
N GLY A 53 10.75 -9.60 -8.35
CA GLY A 53 10.72 -9.09 -6.97
C GLY A 53 9.31 -8.68 -6.55
N ASP A 54 8.57 -8.04 -7.45
CA ASP A 54 7.19 -7.61 -7.20
C ASP A 54 6.23 -8.81 -7.05
N LEU A 55 6.39 -9.84 -7.90
CA LEU A 55 5.63 -11.09 -7.73
C LEU A 55 6.01 -11.82 -6.44
N ALA A 56 7.30 -11.78 -6.06
CA ALA A 56 7.74 -12.35 -4.79
C ALA A 56 7.13 -11.59 -3.60
N GLU A 57 7.02 -10.27 -3.69
CA GLU A 57 6.29 -9.47 -2.70
C GLU A 57 4.83 -9.94 -2.59
N LEU A 58 4.09 -10.01 -3.70
CA LEU A 58 2.68 -10.43 -3.66
C LEU A 58 2.49 -11.81 -3.01
N LEU A 59 3.31 -12.79 -3.40
CA LEU A 59 3.27 -14.13 -2.82
C LEU A 59 3.67 -14.15 -1.34
N TYR A 60 4.56 -13.25 -0.92
CA TYR A 60 4.90 -13.08 0.49
C TYR A 60 3.73 -12.48 1.29
N ARG A 61 3.02 -11.49 0.74
CA ARG A 61 1.85 -10.87 1.41
C ARG A 61 0.68 -11.84 1.55
N VAL A 62 0.40 -12.67 0.53
CA VAL A 62 -0.63 -13.73 0.61
C VAL A 62 -0.16 -14.99 1.35
N ARG A 63 1.02 -14.95 1.98
CA ARG A 63 1.63 -16.04 2.79
C ARG A 63 1.88 -17.37 2.04
N ARG A 64 1.97 -17.35 0.71
CA ARG A 64 2.30 -18.53 -0.12
C ARG A 64 3.79 -18.76 -0.27
N PHE A 65 4.43 -19.06 0.86
CA PHE A 65 5.86 -19.35 0.93
C PHE A 65 6.27 -20.63 0.18
N ASP A 66 5.33 -21.56 -0.01
CA ASP A 66 5.49 -22.74 -0.88
C ASP A 66 5.70 -22.32 -2.34
N LEU A 67 4.93 -21.35 -2.84
CA LEU A 67 5.04 -20.85 -4.21
C LEU A 67 6.32 -20.05 -4.42
N LEU A 68 6.75 -19.25 -3.43
CA LEU A 68 8.05 -18.57 -3.45
C LEU A 68 9.21 -19.56 -3.69
N LYS A 69 9.23 -20.65 -2.94
CA LYS A 69 10.27 -21.68 -3.05
C LYS A 69 10.17 -22.48 -4.33
N ARG A 70 8.95 -22.91 -4.69
CA ARG A 70 8.72 -23.82 -5.83
C ARG A 70 8.88 -23.12 -7.17
N ILE A 71 8.31 -21.93 -7.32
CA ILE A 71 8.21 -21.19 -8.60
C ILE A 71 9.37 -20.19 -8.73
N LEU A 72 9.59 -19.33 -7.74
CA LEU A 72 10.59 -18.25 -7.81
C LEU A 72 11.97 -18.66 -7.31
N LYS A 73 12.10 -19.84 -6.70
CA LYS A 73 13.33 -20.32 -6.04
C LYS A 73 13.86 -19.34 -4.98
N MET A 74 12.95 -18.60 -4.34
CA MET A 74 13.27 -17.66 -3.27
C MET A 74 12.80 -18.21 -1.93
N ASP A 75 13.61 -18.04 -0.89
CA ASP A 75 13.17 -18.26 0.47
C ASP A 75 12.56 -16.99 1.07
N ARG A 76 11.93 -17.14 2.23
CA ARG A 76 11.29 -16.04 2.94
C ARG A 76 12.27 -14.90 3.28
N LYS A 77 13.50 -15.24 3.71
CA LYS A 77 14.51 -14.25 4.13
C LYS A 77 15.02 -13.44 2.96
N ALA A 78 15.13 -14.05 1.78
CA ALA A 78 15.51 -13.38 0.54
C ALA A 78 14.46 -12.35 0.15
N VAL A 79 13.17 -12.67 0.28
CA VAL A 79 12.10 -11.70 0.02
C VAL A 79 12.09 -10.58 1.06
N GLU A 80 12.20 -10.89 2.35
CA GLU A 80 12.31 -9.87 3.41
C GLU A 80 13.49 -8.92 3.17
N THR A 81 14.66 -9.46 2.79
CA THR A 81 15.84 -8.66 2.45
C THR A 81 15.61 -7.80 1.21
N HIS A 82 14.89 -8.33 0.22
CA HIS A 82 14.52 -7.58 -0.98
C HIS A 82 13.60 -6.40 -0.64
N LEU A 83 12.58 -6.63 0.19
CA LEU A 83 11.64 -5.59 0.64
C LEU A 83 12.32 -4.49 1.48
N LEU A 84 13.41 -4.80 2.18
CA LEU A 84 14.16 -3.78 2.93
C LEU A 84 14.99 -2.85 2.02
N ARG A 85 15.30 -3.27 0.79
CA ARG A 85 16.26 -2.59 -0.09
C ARG A 85 15.62 -1.94 -1.31
N ASN A 86 14.41 -2.35 -1.67
CA ASN A 86 13.75 -1.97 -2.90
C ASN A 86 12.39 -1.33 -2.60
N PRO A 87 11.90 -0.44 -3.48
CA PRO A 87 10.54 0.06 -3.38
C PRO A 87 9.55 -1.10 -3.48
N HIS A 88 8.42 -0.97 -2.79
CA HIS A 88 7.37 -1.97 -2.78
C HIS A 88 6.39 -1.72 -3.93
N LEU A 89 5.90 -2.81 -4.53
CA LEU A 89 4.78 -2.76 -5.46
C LEU A 89 3.49 -2.38 -4.72
N VAL A 90 3.31 -2.93 -3.52
CA VAL A 90 2.10 -2.77 -2.71
C VAL A 90 2.29 -1.62 -1.72
N SER A 91 1.29 -0.74 -1.61
CA SER A 91 1.33 0.35 -0.64
C SER A 91 1.23 -0.16 0.80
N ASP A 92 1.92 0.50 1.74
CA ASP A 92 1.85 0.15 3.16
C ASP A 92 0.41 0.15 3.72
N TYR A 93 -0.47 0.97 3.14
CA TYR A 93 -1.89 0.98 3.47
C TYR A 93 -2.58 -0.34 3.08
N ARG A 94 -2.38 -0.82 1.85
CA ARG A 94 -2.97 -2.09 1.39
C ARG A 94 -2.46 -3.27 2.21
N VAL A 95 -1.18 -3.25 2.56
CA VAL A 95 -0.57 -4.22 3.48
C VAL A 95 -1.28 -4.20 4.83
N LEU A 96 -1.43 -3.02 5.44
CA LEU A 96 -2.10 -2.88 6.74
C LEU A 96 -3.51 -3.46 6.71
N MET A 97 -4.29 -3.16 5.66
CA MET A 97 -5.66 -3.67 5.52
C MET A 97 -5.68 -5.19 5.33
N ALA A 98 -4.78 -5.75 4.52
CA ALA A 98 -4.67 -7.19 4.34
C ALA A 98 -4.34 -7.90 5.66
N GLU A 99 -3.33 -7.42 6.39
CA GLU A 99 -2.95 -8.04 7.65
C GLU A 99 -4.02 -7.88 8.74
N ILE A 100 -4.78 -6.78 8.76
CA ILE A 100 -5.95 -6.63 9.65
C ILE A 100 -7.01 -7.66 9.28
N GLY A 101 -7.29 -7.86 7.98
CA GLY A 101 -8.26 -8.82 7.49
C GLY A 101 -7.94 -10.27 7.89
N GLU A 102 -6.66 -10.65 7.83
CA GLU A 102 -6.20 -11.98 8.26
C GLU A 102 -6.36 -12.21 9.76
N ASP A 103 -6.19 -11.16 10.56
CA ASP A 103 -6.26 -11.25 12.02
C ASP A 103 -7.72 -11.16 12.54
N LEU A 104 -8.72 -10.91 11.68
CA LEU A 104 -10.15 -10.82 12.02
C LEU A 104 -10.88 -12.14 11.78
N ASP A 105 -11.72 -12.55 12.73
CA ASP A 105 -12.61 -13.69 12.52
C ASP A 105 -13.96 -13.27 11.90
N LYS A 106 -14.80 -14.25 11.56
CA LYS A 106 -16.12 -14.00 10.95
C LYS A 106 -17.05 -13.19 11.86
N SER A 107 -16.94 -13.34 13.18
CA SER A 107 -17.75 -12.61 14.17
C SER A 107 -17.30 -11.15 14.26
N ASP A 108 -16.00 -10.91 14.26
CA ASP A 108 -15.41 -9.58 14.23
C ASP A 108 -15.83 -8.83 12.96
N VAL A 109 -15.71 -9.46 11.78
CA VAL A 109 -16.13 -8.87 10.50
C VAL A 109 -17.62 -8.55 10.50
N SER A 110 -18.45 -9.47 11.01
CA SER A 110 -19.90 -9.24 11.14
C SER A 110 -20.21 -8.06 12.05
N SER A 111 -19.46 -7.91 13.15
CA SER A 111 -19.60 -6.80 14.09
C SER A 111 -19.15 -5.47 13.49
N LEU A 112 -18.06 -5.45 12.73
CA LEU A 112 -17.62 -4.26 11.97
C LEU A 112 -18.66 -3.84 10.94
N ILE A 113 -19.16 -4.80 10.14
CA ILE A 113 -20.24 -4.57 9.17
C ILE A 113 -21.44 -3.95 9.88
N PHE A 114 -21.84 -4.48 11.03
CA PHE A 114 -22.96 -3.94 11.80
C PHE A 114 -22.72 -2.50 12.25
N LEU A 115 -21.57 -2.20 12.85
CA LEU A 115 -21.23 -0.85 13.31
C LEU A 115 -21.14 0.15 12.16
N MET A 116 -20.71 -0.30 10.98
CA MET A 116 -20.49 0.57 9.83
C MET A 116 -21.74 0.78 8.96
N LYS A 117 -22.81 0.00 9.17
CA LYS A 117 -24.11 0.20 8.50
C LYS A 117 -24.68 1.61 8.69
N ASP A 118 -24.45 2.20 9.86
CA ASP A 118 -24.92 3.54 10.17
C ASP A 118 -24.25 4.62 9.30
N TYR A 119 -23.07 4.33 8.77
CA TYR A 119 -22.29 5.26 7.94
C TYR A 119 -22.48 5.01 6.44
N MET A 120 -22.72 3.76 6.04
CA MET A 120 -22.84 3.37 4.62
C MET A 120 -24.25 3.49 4.02
N GLY A 121 -25.27 3.74 4.86
CA GLY A 121 -26.67 3.76 4.45
C GLY A 121 -27.27 2.35 4.37
N ARG A 122 -28.56 2.23 4.72
CA ARG A 122 -29.25 0.95 5.02
C ARG A 122 -29.39 -0.05 3.85
N GLY A 123 -28.87 0.25 2.65
CA GLY A 123 -29.19 -0.50 1.42
C GLY A 123 -28.05 -1.26 0.72
N LYS A 124 -26.78 -1.16 1.15
CA LYS A 124 -25.63 -1.59 0.31
C LYS A 124 -24.75 -2.73 0.85
N ILE A 125 -25.06 -3.30 2.01
CA ILE A 125 -24.18 -4.30 2.64
C ILE A 125 -24.85 -5.67 2.65
N SER A 126 -24.45 -6.51 1.69
CA SER A 126 -24.69 -7.95 1.76
C SER A 126 -24.01 -8.54 2.99
N LYS A 127 -24.63 -9.55 3.62
CA LYS A 127 -24.09 -10.26 4.79
C LYS A 127 -22.81 -11.05 4.50
N GLU A 128 -22.48 -11.26 3.24
CA GLU A 128 -21.39 -12.14 2.78
C GLU A 128 -20.15 -11.36 2.30
N LYS A 129 -19.84 -10.21 2.92
CA LYS A 129 -18.65 -9.43 2.56
C LYS A 129 -17.46 -9.82 3.44
N SER A 130 -16.29 -9.98 2.83
CA SER A 130 -15.03 -10.07 3.55
C SER A 130 -14.66 -8.72 4.18
N PHE A 131 -13.64 -8.70 5.04
CA PHE A 131 -13.09 -7.45 5.55
C PHE A 131 -12.56 -6.56 4.41
N LEU A 132 -11.92 -7.15 3.39
CA LEU A 132 -11.36 -6.40 2.27
C LEU A 132 -12.46 -5.77 1.41
N ASP A 133 -13.57 -6.48 1.20
CA ASP A 133 -14.76 -5.92 0.55
C ASP A 133 -15.34 -4.74 1.33
N LEU A 134 -15.37 -4.85 2.66
CA LEU A 134 -15.80 -3.76 3.53
C LEU A 134 -14.90 -2.54 3.36
N VAL A 135 -13.58 -2.70 3.37
CA VAL A 135 -12.62 -1.61 3.16
C VAL A 135 -12.86 -0.92 1.81
N VAL A 136 -13.04 -1.69 0.74
CA VAL A 136 -13.32 -1.17 -0.60
C VAL A 136 -14.59 -0.32 -0.66
N GLU A 137 -15.65 -0.73 0.04
CA GLU A 137 -16.89 0.05 0.10
C GLU A 137 -16.72 1.34 0.90
N LEU A 138 -15.94 1.31 1.98
CA LEU A 138 -15.62 2.50 2.76
C LEU A 138 -14.75 3.49 1.97
N GLU A 139 -13.80 2.99 1.16
CA GLU A 139 -13.01 3.80 0.23
C GLU A 139 -13.91 4.54 -0.77
N LYS A 140 -14.88 3.84 -1.38
CA LYS A 140 -15.85 4.46 -2.32
C LYS A 140 -16.67 5.58 -1.68
N LEU A 141 -16.89 5.51 -0.37
CA LEU A 141 -17.62 6.50 0.41
C LEU A 141 -16.71 7.57 1.03
N ASN A 142 -15.40 7.54 0.74
CA ASN A 142 -14.38 8.40 1.35
C ASN A 142 -14.42 8.36 2.89
N LEU A 143 -14.75 7.20 3.46
CA LEU A 143 -14.78 6.98 4.91
C LEU A 143 -13.45 6.44 5.44
N VAL A 144 -12.70 5.74 4.59
CA VAL A 144 -11.38 5.18 4.89
C VAL A 144 -10.44 5.47 3.72
N ALA A 145 -9.22 5.91 4.04
CA ALA A 145 -8.12 6.16 3.10
C ALA A 145 -6.76 6.01 3.85
N PRO A 146 -5.61 6.01 3.16
CA PRO A 146 -4.30 5.91 3.82
C PRO A 146 -4.08 6.95 4.94
N ASP A 147 -4.60 8.15 4.79
CA ASP A 147 -4.51 9.25 5.77
C ASP A 147 -5.77 9.40 6.64
N GLN A 148 -6.80 8.59 6.40
CA GLN A 148 -8.10 8.66 7.07
C GLN A 148 -8.50 7.28 7.62
N LEU A 149 -8.08 6.98 8.86
CA LEU A 149 -8.33 5.67 9.50
C LEU A 149 -9.11 5.76 10.83
N ASP A 150 -9.53 6.96 11.24
CA ASP A 150 -10.14 7.19 12.56
C ASP A 150 -11.46 6.43 12.77
N LEU A 151 -12.26 6.29 11.70
CA LEU A 151 -13.50 5.50 11.75
C LEU A 151 -13.18 4.02 12.02
N LEU A 152 -12.22 3.45 11.30
CA LEU A 152 -11.82 2.05 11.43
C LEU A 152 -11.21 1.79 12.83
N GLU A 153 -10.36 2.70 13.34
CA GLU A 153 -9.85 2.62 14.72
C GLU A 153 -10.97 2.58 15.76
N LYS A 154 -11.98 3.46 15.61
CA LYS A 154 -13.14 3.52 16.51
C LYS A 154 -13.94 2.22 16.47
N CYS A 155 -14.19 1.68 15.28
CA CYS A 155 -14.93 0.43 15.12
C CYS A 155 -14.17 -0.77 15.71
N LEU A 156 -12.85 -0.88 15.46
CA LEU A 156 -12.01 -1.94 16.04
C LEU A 156 -11.99 -1.86 17.59
N LYS A 157 -11.93 -0.65 18.14
CA LYS A 157 -12.05 -0.45 19.60
C LYS A 157 -13.39 -0.95 20.14
N ASN A 158 -14.49 -0.67 19.43
CA ASN A 158 -15.84 -1.04 19.86
C ASN A 158 -16.09 -2.55 19.84
N ILE A 159 -15.42 -3.29 18.95
CA ILE A 159 -15.44 -4.76 18.95
C ILE A 159 -14.36 -5.38 19.83
N HIS A 160 -13.70 -4.57 20.68
CA HIS A 160 -12.64 -5.00 21.59
C HIS A 160 -11.36 -5.55 20.94
N ARG A 161 -11.12 -5.27 19.65
CA ARG A 161 -9.87 -5.58 18.93
C ARG A 161 -8.81 -4.48 19.09
N ILE A 162 -8.36 -4.31 20.33
CA ILE A 162 -7.41 -3.26 20.74
C ILE A 162 -6.03 -3.45 20.11
N ASP A 163 -5.64 -4.70 19.85
CA ASP A 163 -4.46 -5.10 19.09
C ASP A 163 -4.45 -4.51 17.68
N LEU A 164 -5.55 -4.67 16.93
CA LEU A 164 -5.68 -4.16 15.56
C LEU A 164 -5.77 -2.65 15.51
N LYS A 165 -6.49 -2.04 16.46
CA LYS A 165 -6.48 -0.59 16.64
C LYS A 165 -5.04 -0.07 16.83
N THR A 166 -4.26 -0.73 17.69
CA THR A 166 -2.86 -0.34 17.94
C THR A 166 -1.99 -0.48 16.68
N LYS A 167 -2.27 -1.48 15.83
CA LYS A 167 -1.62 -1.66 14.53
C LYS A 167 -1.84 -0.47 13.59
N ILE A 168 -3.08 0.03 13.51
CA ILE A 168 -3.40 1.26 12.76
C ILE A 168 -2.65 2.47 13.33
N GLN A 169 -2.60 2.61 14.65
CA GLN A 169 -1.91 3.73 15.29
C GLN A 169 -0.41 3.75 14.98
N LYS A 170 0.24 2.59 14.98
CA LYS A 170 1.65 2.45 14.55
C LYS A 170 1.83 2.86 13.10
N TYR A 171 0.94 2.44 12.21
CA TYR A 171 0.98 2.86 10.81
C TYR A 171 0.88 4.38 10.65
N LYS A 172 -0.06 5.04 11.33
CA LYS A 172 -0.21 6.51 11.30
C LYS A 172 1.05 7.22 11.81
N GLN A 173 1.68 6.71 12.85
CA GLN A 173 2.93 7.26 13.39
C GLN A 173 4.09 7.15 12.38
N SER A 174 4.23 6.00 11.71
CA SER A 174 5.24 5.81 10.67
C SER A 174 5.01 6.71 9.45
N ALA A 175 3.76 6.84 9.00
CA ALA A 175 3.39 7.72 7.89
C ALA A 175 3.64 9.21 8.20
N GLN A 176 3.37 9.63 9.44
CA GLN A 176 3.62 11.02 9.89
C GLN A 176 5.11 11.29 10.18
N GLY A 177 5.86 10.29 10.64
CA GLY A 177 7.30 10.39 10.89
C GLY A 177 8.12 10.65 9.61
N ALA A 178 7.71 10.09 8.48
CA ALA A 178 8.32 10.37 7.18
C ALA A 178 8.14 11.85 6.75
N GLY A 179 7.00 12.47 7.03
CA GLY A 179 6.73 13.87 6.72
C GLY A 179 7.39 14.89 7.66
N ALA A 180 7.58 14.54 8.94
CA ALA A 180 8.23 15.40 9.93
C ALA A 180 9.76 15.52 9.69
N GLY A 181 10.41 14.47 9.20
CA GLY A 181 11.84 14.48 8.87
C GLY A 181 12.18 15.56 7.83
N TYR A 182 11.39 15.66 6.75
CA TYR A 182 11.60 16.68 5.72
C TYR A 182 11.37 18.11 6.23
N LYS A 183 10.36 18.33 7.09
CA LYS A 183 10.11 19.65 7.69
C LYS A 183 11.24 20.09 8.61
N ASN A 184 11.78 19.17 9.42
CA ASN A 184 12.91 19.44 10.30
C ASN A 184 14.21 19.68 9.53
N VAL A 185 14.47 18.92 8.46
CA VAL A 185 15.63 19.13 7.58
C VAL A 185 15.52 20.45 6.82
N LEU A 186 14.35 20.79 6.29
CA LEU A 186 14.12 22.07 5.62
C LEU A 186 14.24 23.25 6.59
N GLN A 187 13.67 23.13 7.80
CA GLN A 187 13.78 24.15 8.83
C GLN A 187 15.22 24.33 9.32
N ALA A 188 15.98 23.23 9.46
CA ALA A 188 17.40 23.27 9.79
C ALA A 188 18.24 23.88 8.66
N ALA A 189 17.93 23.59 7.39
CA ALA A 189 18.60 24.19 6.23
C ALA A 189 18.32 25.69 6.11
N ILE A 190 17.08 26.12 6.34
CA ILE A 190 16.70 27.54 6.35
C ILE A 190 17.38 28.29 7.50
N GLN A 191 17.39 27.73 8.71
CA GLN A 191 18.09 28.33 9.85
C GLN A 191 19.60 28.42 9.63
N LYS A 192 20.20 27.43 8.97
CA LYS A 192 21.63 27.44 8.63
C LYS A 192 21.96 28.51 7.60
N SER A 193 21.09 28.72 6.60
CA SER A 193 21.29 29.75 5.57
C SER A 193 21.12 31.19 6.08
N LEU A 194 20.38 31.39 7.17
CA LEU A 194 20.16 32.71 7.80
C LEU A 194 21.24 33.07 8.82
N LYS A 195 22.14 32.12 9.18
CA LYS A 195 23.15 32.30 10.23
C LYS A 195 24.55 32.66 9.71
N ASP A 196 24.73 32.79 8.40
CA ASP A 196 25.97 33.31 7.78
C ASP A 196 25.77 34.74 7.27
N PRO A 197 26.23 35.78 7.99
CA PRO A 197 26.22 37.17 7.50
C PRO A 197 27.34 37.46 6.50
N SER A 198 27.96 36.44 5.90
CA SER A 198 29.16 36.59 5.06
C SER A 198 28.93 36.03 3.65
N ASN A 199 27.93 36.50 2.94
CA ASN A 199 27.91 36.38 1.48
C ASN A 199 27.54 37.73 0.87
N ASN A 200 28.56 38.55 0.67
CA ASN A 200 28.50 39.75 -0.16
C ASN A 200 27.95 39.36 -1.53
N PHE A 201 26.87 40.02 -1.92
CA PHE A 201 26.38 40.07 -3.29
C PHE A 201 27.49 40.59 -4.22
N ARG A 202 28.23 39.68 -4.86
CA ARG A 202 28.99 40.00 -6.06
C ARG A 202 28.11 39.66 -7.26
N MET A 203 27.38 40.67 -7.71
CA MET A 203 26.77 40.73 -9.03
C MET A 203 27.86 40.49 -10.08
N ILE A 204 27.87 39.32 -10.70
CA ILE A 204 28.64 39.10 -11.93
C ILE A 204 27.72 39.55 -13.07
N ALA A 205 28.03 40.72 -13.63
CA ALA A 205 27.40 41.20 -14.85
C ALA A 205 27.82 40.30 -16.03
N PRO A 206 26.89 39.88 -16.90
CA PRO A 206 27.26 39.20 -18.14
C PRO A 206 27.74 40.25 -19.15
N TYR A 207 29.00 40.13 -19.58
CA TYR A 207 29.48 40.83 -20.78
C TYR A 207 28.79 40.21 -22.00
N VAL A 208 27.88 40.98 -22.60
CA VAL A 208 27.30 40.73 -23.91
C VAL A 208 28.26 41.33 -24.94
N HIS A 209 28.78 40.50 -25.85
CA HIS A 209 29.61 40.96 -26.96
C HIS A 209 28.91 40.63 -28.30
N PHE A 210 28.63 41.67 -29.08
CA PHE A 210 28.30 41.70 -30.52
C PHE A 210 28.48 43.17 -31.00
N PRO A 211 28.60 43.48 -32.30
CA PRO A 211 29.71 43.19 -33.22
C PRO A 211 30.14 44.47 -34.02
N ASP A 212 30.89 44.27 -35.12
CA ASP A 212 31.08 45.14 -36.31
C ASP A 212 32.17 46.24 -36.29
N LEU A 213 33.33 45.95 -36.91
CA LEU A 213 33.80 46.42 -38.24
C LEU A 213 35.24 45.96 -38.54
#